data_AF-A0AAW9J6F3-F1
#
_entry.id   AF-A0AAW9J6F3-F1
#
_cell.length_a   1.000
_cell.length_b   1.000
_cell.length_c   1.000
_cell.angle_alpha   90.00
_cell.angle_beta   90.00
_cell.angle_gamma   90.00
#
_symmetry.space_group_name_H-M   'P 1'
#
loop_
_entity.id
_entity.type
_entity.pdbx_description
1 polymer ?
#
loop_
_entity_poly.entity_id
_entity_poly.type
_entity_poly.pdbx_seq_one_letter_code
_entity_poly.pdbx_strand_id
1 'polypeptide(L)'
;HTYSGYENKVKVNLEKTIENRNLQSLLQDIQVPMEEVIEEKDGKQKISLKKKFPGYVLVKMLMTDESWYVVRNTRGVTGFVGPASKPVPLTDEEVESMGVQETPVEIDLEVGESVRVISGPLKEFIAIIQEINLEKRKIKALI
;
A
#
# COMPACT_ATOMS: atom_id res chain seq x y z
N HIS A 1 3.80 -9.74 -12.71
CA HIS A 1 5.22 -9.95 -12.35
C HIS A 1 6.10 -8.90 -13.00
N THR A 2 7.08 -8.43 -12.23
CA THR A 2 8.14 -7.52 -12.68
C THR A 2 9.50 -8.08 -12.28
N TYR A 3 10.58 -7.53 -12.85
CA TYR A 3 11.91 -7.75 -12.27
C TYR A 3 11.95 -7.20 -10.84
N SER A 4 12.64 -7.91 -9.95
CA SER A 4 12.85 -7.46 -8.57
C SER A 4 13.59 -6.12 -8.57
N GLY A 5 13.09 -5.15 -7.80
CA GLY A 5 13.64 -3.79 -7.74
C GLY A 5 13.13 -2.83 -8.82
N TYR A 6 12.36 -3.32 -9.81
CA TYR A 6 11.78 -2.49 -10.87
C TYR A 6 10.33 -2.07 -10.59
N GLU A 7 9.73 -2.47 -9.47
CA GLU A 7 8.30 -2.29 -9.19
C GLU A 7 7.88 -0.82 -9.25
N ASN A 8 8.62 0.05 -8.54
CA ASN A 8 8.37 1.49 -8.53
C ASN A 8 8.58 2.11 -9.92
N LYS A 9 9.57 1.61 -10.68
CA LYS A 9 9.84 2.09 -12.03
C LYS A 9 8.74 1.67 -13.01
N VAL A 10 8.20 0.47 -12.86
CA VAL A 10 7.06 -0.04 -13.64
C VAL A 10 5.82 0.79 -13.33
N LYS A 11 5.53 1.06 -12.05
CA LYS A 11 4.42 1.95 -11.64
C LYS A 11 4.51 3.30 -12.34
N VAL A 12 5.62 4.02 -12.20
CA VAL A 12 5.81 5.34 -12.82
C VAL A 12 5.73 5.30 -14.35
N ASN A 13 6.26 4.25 -14.99
CA ASN A 13 6.18 4.11 -16.45
C ASN A 13 4.75 3.86 -16.92
N LEU A 14 3.99 3.04 -16.19
CA LEU A 14 2.59 2.78 -16.50
C LEU A 14 1.75 4.05 -16.33
N GLU A 15 1.88 4.76 -15.22
CA GLU A 15 1.19 6.03 -14.96
C GLU A 15 1.44 7.04 -16.10
N LYS A 16 2.71 7.23 -16.47
CA LYS A 16 3.06 8.09 -17.62
C LYS A 16 2.46 7.60 -18.93
N THR A 17 2.40 6.29 -19.16
CA THR A 17 1.84 5.74 -20.40
C THR A 17 0.32 5.96 -20.45
N ILE A 18 -0.34 5.81 -19.30
CA ILE A 18 -1.77 6.05 -19.12
C ILE A 18 -2.10 7.51 -19.41
N GLU A 19 -1.35 8.44 -18.83
CA GLU A 19 -1.52 9.88 -19.07
C GLU A 19 -1.29 10.24 -20.53
N ASN A 20 -0.17 9.79 -21.13
CA ASN A 20 0.18 10.14 -22.50
C ASN A 20 -0.80 9.59 -23.55
N ARG A 21 -1.45 8.46 -23.26
CA ARG A 21 -2.38 7.79 -24.19
C ARG A 21 -3.85 7.97 -23.82
N ASN A 22 -4.15 8.73 -22.76
CA ASN A 22 -5.49 8.93 -22.22
C ASN A 22 -6.23 7.62 -21.87
N LEU A 23 -5.53 6.68 -21.24
CA LEU A 23 -6.06 5.34 -20.92
C LEU A 23 -6.61 5.22 -19.49
N GLN A 24 -6.88 6.33 -18.81
CA GLN A 24 -7.36 6.35 -17.41
C GLN A 24 -8.68 5.58 -17.23
N SER A 25 -9.50 5.49 -18.28
CA SER A 25 -10.74 4.70 -18.28
C SER A 25 -10.48 3.20 -18.24
N LEU A 26 -9.39 2.75 -18.87
CA LEU A 26 -9.00 1.34 -18.94
C LEU A 26 -8.11 0.93 -17.78
N LEU A 27 -7.18 1.79 -17.34
CA LEU A 27 -6.23 1.54 -16.27
C LEU A 27 -6.47 2.58 -15.17
N GLN A 28 -7.13 2.15 -14.10
CA GLN A 28 -7.70 3.03 -13.07
C GLN A 28 -6.75 3.26 -11.91
N ASP A 29 -6.05 2.21 -11.45
CA ASP A 29 -5.13 2.31 -10.32
C ASP A 29 -3.95 1.33 -10.45
N ILE A 30 -2.78 1.72 -9.94
CA ILE A 30 -1.55 0.94 -9.96
C ILE A 30 -0.87 1.05 -8.59
N GLN A 31 -0.70 -0.09 -7.94
CA GLN A 31 -0.12 -0.16 -6.60
C GLN A 31 1.02 -1.16 -6.52
N VAL A 32 2.03 -0.80 -5.72
CA VAL A 32 3.11 -1.71 -5.34
C VAL A 32 2.80 -2.16 -3.91
N PRO A 33 2.73 -3.48 -3.65
CA PRO A 33 2.36 -3.98 -2.33
C PRO A 33 3.51 -3.72 -1.34
N MET A 34 3.33 -2.73 -0.48
CA MET A 34 4.27 -2.34 0.56
C MET A 34 3.60 -2.42 1.93
N GLU A 35 4.39 -2.71 2.95
CA GLU A 35 3.97 -2.80 4.34
C GLU A 35 4.83 -1.84 5.16
N GLU A 36 4.20 -1.10 6.07
CA GLU A 36 4.88 -0.22 7.01
C GLU A 36 5.43 -1.05 8.17
N VAL A 37 6.75 -1.12 8.28
CA VAL A 37 7.45 -1.73 9.40
C VAL A 37 8.07 -0.66 10.28
N ILE A 38 7.84 -0.77 11.59
CA ILE A 38 8.49 0.10 12.57
C ILE A 38 9.86 -0.50 12.87
N GLU A 39 10.90 0.14 12.34
CA GLU A 39 12.29 -0.22 12.62
C GLU A 39 12.80 0.66 13.76
N GLU A 40 13.24 0.04 14.86
CA GLU A 40 13.89 0.74 15.95
C GLU A 40 15.40 0.81 15.67
N LYS A 41 15.91 2.01 15.46
CA LYS A 41 17.34 2.27 15.28
C LYS A 41 17.76 3.39 16.22
N ASP A 42 18.74 3.11 17.09
CA ASP A 42 19.25 4.07 18.09
C ASP A 42 18.17 4.64 19.02
N GLY A 43 17.22 3.80 19.46
CA GLY A 43 16.13 4.20 20.37
C GLY A 43 15.09 5.14 19.76
N LYS A 44 15.17 5.41 18.45
CA LYS A 44 14.14 6.13 17.69
C LYS A 44 13.41 5.14 16.77
N GLN A 45 12.10 5.05 16.96
CA GLN A 45 11.21 4.33 16.06
C GLN A 45 11.12 5.08 14.73
N LYS A 46 11.50 4.42 13.64
CA LYS A 46 11.35 4.93 12.27
C LYS A 46 10.37 4.04 11.53
N ILE A 47 9.38 4.66 10.90
CA ILE A 47 8.48 3.96 9.98
C ILE A 47 9.24 3.78 8.67
N SER A 48 9.49 2.53 8.30
CA SER A 48 10.15 2.13 7.06
C SER A 48 9.15 1.37 6.19
N LEU A 49 9.06 1.70 4.90
CA LEU A 49 8.23 0.95 3.94
C LEU A 49 9.02 -0.23 3.40
N LYS A 50 8.51 -1.45 3.63
CA LYS A 50 9.11 -2.69 3.13
C LYS A 50 8.17 -3.35 2.12
N LYS A 51 8.73 -3.89 1.04
CA LYS A 51 7.94 -4.57 0.01
C LYS A 51 7.41 -5.90 0.57
N LYS A 52 6.09 -6.05 0.66
CA LYS A 52 5.43 -7.29 1.12
C LYS A 52 5.54 -8.39 0.06
N PHE A 53 5.38 -8.02 -1.22
CA PHE A 53 5.59 -8.91 -2.35
C PHE A 53 6.58 -8.32 -3.37
N PRO A 54 7.90 -8.56 -3.21
CA PRO A 54 8.91 -8.15 -4.18
C PRO A 54 8.63 -8.75 -5.57
N GLY A 55 8.77 -7.96 -6.63
CA GLY A 55 8.53 -8.39 -8.01
C GLY A 55 7.05 -8.38 -8.44
N TYR A 56 6.16 -7.75 -7.67
CA TYR A 56 4.74 -7.63 -7.98
C TYR A 56 4.27 -6.17 -8.02
N VAL A 57 3.34 -5.92 -8.92
CA VAL A 57 2.60 -4.66 -9.08
C VAL A 57 1.17 -5.08 -9.33
N LEU A 58 0.24 -4.51 -8.56
CA LEU A 58 -1.19 -4.69 -8.74
C LEU A 58 -1.71 -3.58 -9.64
N VAL A 59 -2.63 -3.93 -10.53
CA VAL A 59 -3.18 -3.01 -11.52
C VAL A 59 -4.68 -3.22 -11.57
N LYS A 60 -5.44 -2.17 -11.25
CA LYS A 60 -6.88 -2.12 -11.44
C LYS A 60 -7.16 -1.67 -12.87
N MET A 61 -7.63 -2.59 -13.71
CA MET A 61 -7.88 -2.30 -15.12
C MET A 61 -9.06 -3.09 -15.69
N LEU A 62 -9.66 -2.53 -16.73
CA LEU A 62 -10.57 -3.26 -17.62
C LEU A 62 -9.74 -4.11 -18.57
N MET A 63 -10.05 -5.40 -18.66
CA MET A 63 -9.33 -6.34 -19.53
C MET A 63 -9.73 -6.13 -20.99
N THR A 64 -8.87 -5.46 -21.75
CA THR A 64 -9.00 -5.26 -23.20
C THR A 64 -7.66 -5.55 -23.86
N ASP A 65 -7.63 -5.74 -25.18
CA ASP A 65 -6.37 -5.97 -25.91
C ASP A 65 -5.39 -4.79 -25.73
N GLU A 66 -5.90 -3.57 -25.64
CA GLU A 66 -5.10 -2.37 -25.44
C GLU A 66 -4.49 -2.30 -24.03
N SER A 67 -5.29 -2.48 -22.98
CA SER A 67 -4.78 -2.46 -21.59
C SER A 67 -3.80 -3.61 -21.35
N TRP A 68 -4.10 -4.78 -21.91
CA TRP A 68 -3.21 -5.94 -21.89
C TRP A 68 -1.88 -5.65 -22.58
N TYR A 69 -1.91 -5.06 -23.79
CA TYR A 69 -0.71 -4.74 -24.55
C TYR A 69 0.16 -3.72 -23.83
N VAL A 70 -0.44 -2.67 -23.26
CA VAL A 70 0.28 -1.60 -22.54
C VAL A 70 1.02 -2.17 -21.33
N VAL A 71 0.33 -2.96 -20.51
CA VAL A 71 0.95 -3.57 -19.32
C VAL A 71 2.04 -4.55 -19.73
N ARG A 72 1.77 -5.43 -20.72
CA ARG A 72 2.71 -6.47 -21.16
C ARG A 72 4.01 -5.90 -21.73
N ASN A 73 3.93 -4.79 -22.46
CA ASN A 73 5.08 -4.17 -23.13
C ASN A 73 5.76 -3.08 -22.29
N THR A 74 5.30 -2.85 -21.06
CA THR A 74 5.98 -1.91 -20.17
C THR A 74 7.33 -2.47 -19.73
N ARG A 75 8.39 -1.67 -19.89
CA ARG A 75 9.75 -2.05 -19.50
C ARG A 75 9.81 -2.39 -18.01
N GLY A 76 10.21 -3.62 -17.71
CA GLY A 76 10.31 -4.13 -16.33
C GLY A 76 9.25 -5.17 -15.99
N VAL A 77 8.22 -5.32 -16.82
CA VAL A 77 7.17 -6.34 -16.67
C VAL A 77 7.63 -7.65 -17.32
N THR A 78 7.55 -8.74 -16.57
CA THR A 78 7.90 -10.09 -17.06
C THR A 78 6.68 -10.90 -17.47
N GLY A 79 5.49 -10.53 -17.01
CA GLY A 79 4.22 -11.12 -17.44
C GLY A 79 3.09 -10.96 -16.43
N PHE A 80 1.88 -11.30 -16.85
CA PHE A 80 0.73 -11.43 -15.95
C PHE A 80 0.82 -12.69 -15.11
N VAL A 81 0.20 -12.66 -13.93
CA VAL A 81 0.07 -13.81 -13.05
C VAL A 81 -1.11 -14.64 -13.55
N GLY A 82 -0.86 -15.91 -13.88
CA GLY A 82 -1.90 -16.84 -14.32
C GLY A 82 -1.41 -17.89 -15.33
N PRO A 83 -2.26 -18.90 -15.61
CA PRO A 83 -1.91 -19.98 -16.53
C PRO A 83 -1.68 -19.42 -17.94
N ALA A 84 -0.58 -19.83 -18.58
CA ALA A 84 -0.18 -19.37 -19.91
C ALA A 84 -0.07 -17.83 -20.05
N SER A 85 0.26 -17.11 -18.97
CA SER A 85 0.30 -15.62 -18.96
C SER A 85 -1.06 -14.96 -19.25
N LYS A 86 -2.17 -15.69 -19.11
CA LYS A 86 -3.49 -15.07 -19.06
C LYS A 86 -3.67 -14.42 -17.69
N PRO A 87 -4.07 -13.14 -17.64
CA PRO A 87 -4.31 -12.45 -16.39
C PRO A 87 -5.48 -13.10 -15.65
N VAL A 88 -5.24 -13.43 -14.39
CA VAL A 88 -6.28 -13.87 -13.45
C VAL A 88 -6.73 -12.65 -12.64
N PRO A 89 -8.02 -12.28 -12.65
CA PRO A 89 -8.52 -11.20 -11.82
C PRO A 89 -8.44 -11.61 -10.35
N LEU A 90 -8.11 -10.65 -9.49
CA LEU A 90 -8.18 -10.80 -8.04
C LEU A 90 -9.53 -10.27 -7.56
N THR A 91 -10.06 -10.90 -6.51
CA THR A 91 -11.21 -10.38 -5.76
C THR A 91 -10.77 -9.24 -4.85
N ASP A 92 -11.71 -8.36 -4.48
CA ASP A 92 -11.41 -7.23 -3.60
C ASP A 92 -10.87 -7.70 -2.24
N GLU A 93 -11.39 -8.81 -1.71
CA GLU A 93 -10.92 -9.45 -0.47
C GLU A 93 -9.45 -9.92 -0.56
N GLU A 94 -9.05 -10.51 -1.70
CA GLU A 94 -7.67 -10.92 -1.95
C GLU A 94 -6.75 -9.70 -2.00
N VAL A 95 -7.16 -8.63 -2.67
CA VAL A 95 -6.40 -7.37 -2.78
C VAL A 95 -6.22 -6.72 -1.41
N GLU A 96 -7.26 -6.72 -0.58
CA GLU A 96 -7.22 -6.20 0.79
C GLU A 96 -6.26 -7.00 1.68
N SER A 97 -6.34 -8.34 1.64
CA SER A 97 -5.42 -9.22 2.38
C SER A 97 -3.95 -9.03 1.99
N MET A 98 -3.71 -8.61 0.73
CA MET A 98 -2.38 -8.33 0.21
C MET A 98 -1.82 -6.98 0.69
N GLY A 99 -2.60 -6.17 1.42
CA GLY A 99 -2.19 -4.86 1.93
C GLY A 99 -2.13 -3.80 0.83
N VAL A 100 -3.04 -3.89 -0.14
CA VAL A 100 -3.09 -3.03 -1.34
C VAL A 100 -4.18 -1.97 -1.20
N GLN A 101 -4.38 -1.51 0.04
CA GLN A 101 -4.96 -0.23 0.31
C GLN A 101 -3.99 0.50 1.25
N GLU A 102 -3.72 1.76 0.94
CA GLU A 102 -3.70 2.76 1.99
C GLU A 102 -5.09 2.70 2.62
N THR A 103 -5.30 1.81 3.58
CA THR A 103 -6.06 2.26 4.73
C THR A 103 -5.04 3.18 5.40
N PRO A 104 -5.12 4.53 5.25
CA PRO A 104 -4.86 5.29 6.45
C PRO A 104 -5.73 4.55 7.48
N VAL A 105 -5.11 3.99 8.51
CA VAL A 105 -5.92 3.71 9.68
C VAL A 105 -6.54 5.07 9.93
N GLU A 106 -7.82 5.24 9.59
CA GLU A 106 -8.62 6.36 10.06
C GLU A 106 -8.63 6.07 11.55
N ILE A 107 -7.60 6.61 12.19
CA ILE A 107 -7.48 6.67 13.61
C ILE A 107 -8.55 7.71 13.94
N ASP A 108 -9.81 7.26 14.00
CA ASP A 108 -10.95 7.99 14.54
C ASP A 108 -10.68 8.17 16.03
N LEU A 109 -9.67 8.99 16.34
CA LEU A 109 -9.35 9.39 17.68
C LEU A 109 -9.52 10.89 17.72
N GLU A 110 -10.34 11.34 18.66
CA GLU A 110 -10.50 12.75 18.94
C GLU A 110 -9.79 13.12 20.25
N VAL A 111 -9.33 14.37 20.33
CA VAL A 111 -8.80 14.92 21.58
C VAL A 111 -9.95 14.93 22.60
N GLY A 112 -9.76 14.26 23.73
CA GLY A 112 -10.78 14.04 24.76
C GLY A 112 -11.33 12.61 24.82
N GLU A 113 -10.98 11.74 23.87
CA GLU A 113 -11.43 10.34 23.88
C GLU A 113 -10.63 9.48 24.88
N SER A 114 -11.28 8.47 25.43
CA SER A 114 -10.70 7.51 26.38
C SER A 114 -10.16 6.29 25.65
N VAL A 115 -8.84 6.10 25.66
CA VAL A 115 -8.17 4.96 25.03
C VAL A 115 -7.62 3.98 26.06
N ARG A 116 -7.66 2.68 25.76
CA ARG A 116 -7.07 1.63 26.59
C ARG A 116 -5.70 1.24 26.05
N VAL A 117 -4.69 1.27 26.91
CA VAL A 117 -3.34 0.86 26.56
C VAL A 117 -3.26 -0.68 26.49
N ILE A 118 -2.95 -1.22 25.31
CA ILE A 118 -2.88 -2.69 25.09
C ILE A 118 -1.49 -3.29 25.34
N SER A 119 -0.45 -2.48 25.48
CA SER A 119 0.94 -2.93 25.61
C SER A 119 1.83 -1.93 26.37
N GLY A 120 2.92 -2.42 26.99
CA GLY A 120 3.88 -1.61 27.74
C GLY A 120 3.67 -1.61 29.26
N PRO A 121 4.46 -0.81 30.01
CA PRO A 121 4.39 -0.76 31.49
C PRO A 121 3.05 -0.20 32.02
N LEU A 122 2.26 0.41 31.15
CA LEU A 122 0.94 0.99 31.45
C LEU A 122 -0.19 0.19 30.79
N LYS A 123 0.05 -1.09 30.48
CA LYS A 123 -0.94 -2.00 29.92
C LYS A 123 -2.17 -2.06 30.83
N GLU A 124 -3.36 -2.02 30.22
CA GLU A 124 -4.70 -1.98 30.84
C GLU A 124 -5.12 -0.65 31.48
N PHE A 125 -4.27 0.38 31.50
CA PHE A 125 -4.70 1.71 31.92
C PHE A 125 -5.57 2.39 30.85
N ILE A 126 -6.57 3.14 31.33
CA ILE A 126 -7.40 4.01 30.51
C ILE A 126 -6.75 5.40 30.56
N ALA A 127 -6.51 6.00 29.40
CA ALA A 127 -5.89 7.30 29.27
C ALA A 127 -6.76 8.20 28.38
N ILE A 128 -6.82 9.50 28.68
CA ILE A 128 -7.56 10.49 27.89
C ILE A 128 -6.58 11.17 26.93
N ILE A 129 -6.93 11.19 25.64
CA ILE A 129 -6.11 11.83 24.60
C ILE A 129 -6.11 13.35 24.80
N GLN A 130 -4.92 13.96 24.94
CA GLN A 130 -4.76 15.42 24.98
C GLN A 130 -4.30 16.00 23.66
N GLU A 131 -3.47 15.27 22.92
CA GLU A 131 -2.90 15.76 21.66
C GLU A 131 -2.60 14.58 20.74
N ILE A 132 -2.97 14.73 19.47
CA ILE A 132 -2.71 13.73 18.43
C ILE A 132 -1.75 14.35 17.43
N ASN A 133 -0.57 13.75 17.29
CA ASN A 133 0.38 14.12 16.26
C ASN A 133 0.34 13.04 15.16
N LEU A 134 -0.52 13.27 14.16
CA LEU A 134 -0.72 12.35 13.02
C LEU A 134 0.55 12.18 12.18
N GLU A 135 1.31 13.27 11.98
CA GLU A 135 2.57 13.24 11.21
C GLU A 135 3.64 12.33 11.84
N LYS A 136 3.67 12.25 13.18
CA LYS A 136 4.64 11.43 13.92
C LYS A 136 4.04 10.14 14.47
N ARG A 137 2.75 9.87 14.22
CA ARG A 137 1.97 8.77 14.80
C ARG A 137 2.16 8.65 16.32
N LYS A 138 2.14 9.79 17.03
CA LYS A 138 2.27 9.86 18.49
C LYS A 138 1.03 10.47 19.10
N ILE A 139 0.58 9.87 20.18
CA ILE A 139 -0.55 10.35 20.98
C ILE A 139 -0.01 10.72 22.35
N LYS A 140 -0.30 11.94 22.79
CA LYS A 140 -0.06 12.37 24.16
C LYS A 140 -1.36 12.15 24.92
N ALA A 141 -1.35 11.21 25.85
CA ALA A 141 -2.50 10.90 26.69
C ALA A 141 -2.15 11.13 28.16
N LEU A 142 -3.15 11.55 28.94
CA LEU A 142 -3.08 11.71 30.38
C LEU A 142 -3.78 10.51 31.03
N ILE A 143 -3.09 9.82 31.94
CA ILE A 143 -3.62 8.74 32.78
C ILE A 143 -4.10 9.34 34.09
#